data_AF-M1BRM1-F1
#
_entry.id   AF-M1BRM1-F1
#
_cell.length_a   1.000
_cell.length_b   1.000
_cell.length_c   1.000
_cell.angle_alpha   90.00
_cell.angle_beta   90.00
_cell.angle_gamma   90.00
#
_symmetry.space_group_name_H-M   'P 1'
#
loop_
_entity.id
_entity.type
_entity.pdbx_description
1 polymer ?
#
loop_
_entity_poly.entity_id
_entity_poly.type
_entity_poly.pdbx_seq_one_letter_code
_entity_poly.pdbx_strand_id
1 'polypeptide(L)'
;MDFNNSDFKEIFNFSFLTLAFIICIYEAPADLRSTCIIALKNQFSCSQSREASKLLVRFLGSNIEEQWMRSVNLAITNWILEIHSSSNHHDHAMKTPCPLFSYSFSTQGLWKVQLYCPVIAMDAETSTCSSLSDESLRFSLNFHQLEGVIQLNHRVIVREKWIEVMVNTDNIRCDVVRLVNESLMAERGAGVSEKHFPSRISLQLTPTLQSNVLSISVNKSSDNPLREIGTEKTIEAGFDPPNTYIGLKVSAGETVVTTMKPWKFEQSVNGDGVNLNWFLHDSGNGREVFSSKPSVFSLIQPKAWFKNRYSSVNRPFTKQGGVIFAGDEYGESVCWKVDKRAIGKTMEWELKGRLWLTYWPNKHITPYAETRRLEFREVLHLNLA
;
A
#
# COMPACT_ATOMS: atom_id res chain seq x y z
N MET A 1 23.60 15.32 -16.11
CA MET A 1 23.41 15.87 -14.75
C MET A 1 24.73 16.47 -14.36
N ASP A 2 24.81 17.79 -14.30
CA ASP A 2 25.99 18.45 -13.72
C ASP A 2 25.87 18.31 -12.20
N PHE A 3 26.65 17.39 -11.64
CA PHE A 3 26.64 17.10 -10.21
C PHE A 3 27.34 18.25 -9.49
N ASN A 4 26.59 19.12 -8.83
CA ASN A 4 27.18 20.21 -8.08
C ASN A 4 27.82 19.67 -6.78
N ASN A 5 28.95 20.25 -6.36
CA ASN A 5 29.69 19.84 -5.16
C ASN A 5 28.84 19.96 -3.88
N SER A 6 27.86 20.87 -3.87
CA SER A 6 26.85 20.98 -2.81
C SER A 6 26.00 19.72 -2.68
N ASP A 7 25.52 19.17 -3.78
CA ASP A 7 24.55 18.08 -3.78
C ASP A 7 25.22 16.79 -3.32
N PHE A 8 26.47 16.57 -3.74
CA PHE A 8 27.27 15.46 -3.27
C PHE A 8 27.50 15.52 -1.75
N LYS A 9 27.81 16.71 -1.20
CA LYS A 9 27.99 16.89 0.24
C LYS A 9 26.72 16.54 1.01
N GLU A 10 25.55 16.96 0.53
CA GLU A 10 24.27 16.65 1.17
C GLU A 10 23.96 15.14 1.13
N ILE A 11 24.15 14.50 -0.03
CA ILE A 11 23.98 13.05 -0.19
C ILE A 11 24.91 12.29 0.77
N PHE A 12 26.20 12.66 0.80
CA PHE A 12 27.19 12.03 1.66
C PHE A 12 26.82 12.15 3.15
N ASN A 13 26.43 13.35 3.60
CA ASN A 13 26.01 13.59 4.97
C ASN A 13 24.77 12.76 5.33
N PHE A 14 23.79 12.70 4.44
CA PHE A 14 22.58 11.90 4.66
C PHE A 14 22.88 10.39 4.71
N SER A 15 23.74 9.89 3.83
CA SER A 15 24.19 8.49 3.87
C SER A 15 24.91 8.15 5.17
N PHE A 16 25.78 9.04 5.65
CA PHE A 16 26.48 8.87 6.93
C PHE A 16 25.50 8.93 8.11
N LEU A 17 24.53 9.85 8.09
CA LEU A 17 23.47 9.94 9.09
C LEU A 17 22.63 8.65 9.14
N THR A 18 22.29 8.09 7.98
CA THR A 18 21.56 6.81 7.87
C THR A 18 22.39 5.64 8.41
N LEU A 19 23.69 5.60 8.11
CA LEU A 19 24.59 4.58 8.64
C LEU A 19 24.70 4.70 10.18
N ALA A 20 24.92 5.91 10.70
CA ALA A 20 24.98 6.16 12.14
C ALA A 20 23.68 5.74 12.83
N PHE A 21 22.52 5.99 12.21
CA PHE A 21 21.23 5.53 12.71
C PHE A 21 21.16 4.01 12.82
N ILE A 22 21.51 3.29 11.75
CA ILE A 22 21.52 1.81 11.76
C ILE A 22 22.49 1.28 12.83
N ILE A 23 23.70 1.84 12.91
CA ILE A 23 24.70 1.45 13.93
C ILE A 23 24.14 1.71 15.33
N CYS A 24 23.48 2.84 15.57
CA CYS A 24 22.89 3.10 16.88
C CYS A 24 21.80 2.09 17.23
N ILE A 25 21.02 1.61 16.27
CA ILE A 25 20.00 0.57 16.51
C ILE A 25 20.66 -0.74 16.97
N TYR A 26 21.71 -1.19 16.29
CA TYR A 26 22.28 -2.52 16.54
C TYR A 26 23.40 -2.55 17.57
N GLU A 27 24.26 -1.53 17.61
CA GLU A 27 25.53 -1.55 18.35
C GLU A 27 25.53 -0.63 19.58
N ALA A 28 24.63 0.37 19.66
CA ALA A 28 24.61 1.23 20.84
C ALA A 28 24.15 0.45 22.09
N PRO A 29 24.74 0.72 23.27
CA PRO A 29 24.26 0.17 24.54
C PRO A 29 22.79 0.54 24.78
N ALA A 30 21.99 -0.37 25.35
CA ALA A 30 20.55 -0.19 25.54
C ALA A 30 20.18 1.14 26.23
N ASP A 31 20.97 1.55 27.23
CA ASP A 31 20.76 2.79 28.00
C ASP A 31 20.93 4.06 27.16
N LEU A 32 21.83 4.04 26.17
CA LEU A 32 22.14 5.19 25.30
C LEU A 32 21.38 5.16 23.98
N ARG A 33 20.99 3.97 23.54
CA ARG A 33 20.39 3.70 22.25
C ARG A 33 19.19 4.61 21.98
N SER A 34 18.22 4.65 22.90
CA SER A 34 17.01 5.48 22.80
C SER A 34 17.34 6.96 22.55
N THR A 35 18.30 7.50 23.31
CA THR A 35 18.72 8.90 23.25
C THR A 35 19.43 9.20 21.93
N CYS A 36 20.30 8.30 21.46
CA CYS A 36 20.97 8.42 20.17
C CYS A 36 19.97 8.46 19.00
N ILE A 37 18.99 7.55 18.95
CA ILE A 37 17.97 7.57 17.88
C ILE A 37 17.12 8.82 17.93
N ILE A 38 16.74 9.30 19.11
CA ILE A 38 15.95 10.54 19.23
C ILE A 38 16.75 11.73 18.69
N ALA A 39 18.05 11.81 19.01
CA ALA A 39 18.93 12.85 18.49
C ALA A 39 19.03 12.79 16.95
N LEU A 40 19.21 11.60 16.38
CA LEU A 40 19.30 11.38 14.94
C LEU A 40 17.96 11.62 14.22
N LYS A 41 16.83 11.24 14.83
CA LYS A 41 15.47 11.49 14.33
C LYS A 41 15.24 12.96 13.99
N ASN A 42 15.70 13.85 14.87
CA ASN A 42 15.53 15.29 14.67
C ASN A 42 16.30 15.78 13.44
N GLN A 43 17.45 15.16 13.13
CA GLN A 43 18.23 15.45 11.93
C GLN A 43 17.53 14.96 10.66
N PHE A 44 16.91 13.77 10.68
CA PHE A 44 16.12 13.27 9.53
C PHE A 44 14.88 14.11 9.22
N SER A 45 14.31 14.76 10.23
CA SER A 45 13.06 15.51 10.10
C SER A 45 13.25 16.91 9.48
N CYS A 46 14.49 17.38 9.32
CA CYS A 46 14.76 18.70 8.76
C CYS A 46 14.54 18.73 7.23
N SER A 47 14.19 19.90 6.70
CA SER A 47 13.92 20.07 5.26
C SER A 47 15.12 19.70 4.38
N GLN A 48 16.33 20.05 4.83
CA GLN A 48 17.59 19.73 4.14
C GLN A 48 17.80 18.22 4.02
N SER A 49 17.60 17.48 5.11
CA SER A 49 17.71 16.02 5.10
C SER A 49 16.64 15.37 4.21
N ARG A 50 15.42 15.92 4.17
CA ARG A 50 14.38 15.46 3.25
C ARG A 50 14.78 15.65 1.80
N GLU A 51 15.33 16.81 1.43
CA GLU A 51 15.82 17.02 0.06
C GLU A 51 17.06 16.15 -0.25
N ALA A 52 18.01 16.02 0.68
CA ALA A 52 19.18 15.16 0.54
C ALA A 52 18.78 13.69 0.30
N SER A 53 17.77 13.19 1.01
CA SER A 53 17.24 11.84 0.82
C SER A 53 16.62 11.65 -0.57
N LYS A 54 15.88 12.65 -1.08
CA LYS A 54 15.34 12.63 -2.46
C LYS A 54 16.45 12.62 -3.50
N LEU A 55 17.52 13.38 -3.28
CA LEU A 55 18.69 13.38 -4.15
C LEU A 55 19.41 12.03 -4.13
N LEU A 56 19.59 11.44 -2.94
CA LEU A 56 20.20 10.13 -2.78
C LEU A 56 19.41 9.06 -3.55
N VAL A 57 18.10 8.93 -3.35
CA VAL A 57 17.31 7.88 -4.02
C VAL A 57 17.27 8.06 -5.54
N ARG A 58 17.27 9.31 -6.03
CA ARG A 58 17.44 9.59 -7.47
C ARG A 58 18.77 9.11 -8.02
N PHE A 59 19.83 9.09 -7.20
CA PHE A 59 21.15 8.64 -7.57
C PHE A 59 21.32 7.12 -7.48
N LEU A 60 20.78 6.47 -6.43
CA LEU A 60 20.96 5.04 -6.14
C LEU A 60 20.37 4.12 -7.23
N GLY A 61 19.36 4.58 -7.97
CA GLY A 61 18.62 3.75 -8.91
C GLY A 61 17.75 2.70 -8.20
N SER A 62 16.76 2.16 -8.91
CA SER A 62 15.66 1.38 -8.29
C SER A 62 16.11 0.22 -7.41
N ASN A 63 17.09 -0.58 -7.87
CA ASN A 63 17.51 -1.79 -7.14
C ASN A 63 18.23 -1.46 -5.83
N ILE A 64 19.12 -0.46 -5.86
CA ILE A 64 19.89 -0.07 -4.67
C ILE A 64 19.01 0.74 -3.72
N GLU A 65 18.10 1.56 -4.26
CA GLU A 65 17.05 2.23 -3.48
C GLU A 65 16.24 1.21 -2.68
N GLU A 66 15.71 0.18 -3.33
CA GLU A 66 14.95 -0.87 -2.63
C GLU A 66 15.79 -1.51 -1.52
N GLN A 67 17.02 -1.96 -1.82
CA GLN A 67 17.89 -2.58 -0.82
C GLN A 67 18.23 -1.66 0.35
N TRP A 68 18.47 -0.38 0.08
CA TRP A 68 18.70 0.64 1.08
C TRP A 68 17.47 0.76 2.00
N MET A 69 16.28 0.91 1.41
CA MET A 69 15.04 1.03 2.15
C MET A 69 14.70 -0.24 2.96
N ARG A 70 14.90 -1.43 2.40
CA ARG A 70 14.73 -2.71 3.13
C ARG A 70 15.65 -2.76 4.36
N SER A 71 16.91 -2.32 4.21
CA SER A 71 17.91 -2.35 5.29
C SER A 71 17.55 -1.40 6.44
N VAL A 72 17.18 -0.16 6.10
CA VAL A 72 16.71 0.83 7.08
C VAL A 72 15.43 0.36 7.77
N ASN A 73 14.46 -0.14 7.01
CA ASN A 73 13.17 -0.59 7.55
C ASN A 73 13.29 -1.87 8.39
N LEU A 74 14.26 -2.75 8.11
CA LEU A 74 14.59 -3.88 8.99
C LEU A 74 15.13 -3.38 10.33
N ALA A 75 16.02 -2.40 10.33
CA ALA A 75 16.53 -1.80 11.57
C ALA A 75 15.40 -1.14 12.38
N ILE A 76 14.54 -0.36 11.72
CA ILE A 76 13.35 0.23 12.36
C ILE A 76 12.41 -0.85 12.91
N THR A 77 12.20 -1.95 12.19
CA THR A 77 11.36 -3.07 12.65
C THR A 77 11.92 -3.68 13.93
N ASN A 78 13.22 -3.96 13.97
CA ASN A 78 13.89 -4.52 15.15
C ASN A 78 13.82 -3.57 16.35
N TRP A 79 14.04 -2.28 16.11
CA TRP A 79 13.90 -1.24 17.13
C TRP A 79 12.51 -1.21 17.77
N ILE A 80 11.46 -1.18 16.93
CA ILE A 80 10.07 -1.08 17.40
C ILE A 80 9.71 -2.31 18.24
N LEU A 81 10.16 -3.49 17.81
CA LEU A 81 9.96 -4.73 18.58
C LEU A 81 10.61 -4.64 19.96
N GLU A 82 11.84 -4.16 20.06
CA GLU A 82 12.54 -4.03 21.34
C GLU A 82 11.83 -3.06 22.30
N ILE A 83 11.34 -1.93 21.79
CA ILE A 83 10.53 -0.99 22.59
C ILE A 83 9.28 -1.69 23.10
N HIS A 84 8.55 -2.40 22.22
CA HIS A 84 7.33 -3.10 22.62
C HIS A 84 7.58 -4.21 23.65
N SER A 85 8.71 -4.90 23.60
CA SER A 85 9.10 -5.91 24.59
C SER A 85 9.51 -5.28 25.94
N SER A 86 10.04 -4.06 25.93
CA SER A 86 10.48 -3.35 27.14
C SER A 86 9.33 -2.59 27.83
N SER A 87 8.29 -2.22 27.09
CA SER A 87 7.15 -1.44 27.57
C SER A 87 6.02 -2.33 28.15
N ASN A 88 6.28 -3.01 29.27
CA ASN A 88 5.22 -3.55 30.14
C ASN A 88 4.59 -2.47 31.06
N HIS A 89 4.98 -1.19 30.88
CA HIS A 89 4.42 -0.05 31.60
C HIS A 89 3.73 0.90 30.63
N HIS A 90 2.43 1.09 30.87
CA HIS A 90 1.44 1.67 29.98
C HIS A 90 1.59 3.16 29.62
N ASP A 91 2.63 3.88 30.07
CA ASP A 91 2.50 5.35 30.16
C ASP A 91 3.33 6.22 29.22
N HIS A 92 4.32 5.71 28.48
CA HIS A 92 4.98 6.51 27.44
C HIS A 92 5.42 5.63 26.27
N ALA A 93 4.45 5.17 25.48
CA ALA A 93 4.74 4.57 24.17
C ALA A 93 5.44 5.64 23.31
N MET A 94 6.77 5.58 23.24
CA MET A 94 7.55 6.40 22.32
C MET A 94 6.99 6.16 20.92
N LYS A 95 6.23 7.13 20.40
CA LYS A 95 5.75 7.09 19.02
C LYS A 95 6.99 7.04 18.14
N THR A 96 7.12 5.93 17.42
CA THR A 96 8.15 5.69 16.43
C THR A 96 8.37 6.96 15.60
N PRO A 97 9.62 7.39 15.33
CA PRO A 97 9.87 8.38 14.29
C PRO A 97 9.08 8.01 13.04
N CYS A 98 8.41 8.98 12.39
CA CYS A 98 7.60 8.78 11.19
C CYS A 98 8.26 7.73 10.28
N PRO A 99 7.82 6.46 10.35
CA PRO A 99 8.56 5.31 9.79
C PRO A 99 8.35 5.23 8.28
N LEU A 100 7.48 6.10 7.78
CA LEU A 100 7.19 6.31 6.39
C LEU A 100 8.28 7.18 5.78
N PHE A 101 8.94 6.61 4.78
CA PHE A 101 9.65 7.39 3.79
C PHE A 101 8.78 7.49 2.54
N SER A 102 8.51 8.72 2.10
CA SER A 102 7.88 8.98 0.81
C SER A 102 8.57 10.12 0.10
N TYR A 103 8.52 10.09 -1.23
CA TYR A 103 8.95 11.22 -2.04
C TYR A 103 8.20 11.27 -3.36
N SER A 104 8.13 12.48 -3.92
CA SER A 104 7.57 12.75 -5.24
C SER A 104 8.62 13.11 -6.29
N PHE A 105 8.23 12.88 -7.52
CA PHE A 105 8.93 13.25 -8.74
C PHE A 105 7.94 13.84 -9.73
N SER A 106 8.28 14.98 -10.30
CA SER A 106 7.48 15.64 -11.31
C SER A 106 8.33 15.88 -12.56
N THR A 107 7.93 15.27 -13.66
CA THR A 107 8.50 15.47 -15.00
C THR A 107 7.40 15.79 -15.99
N GLN A 108 7.78 16.18 -17.20
CA GLN A 108 6.81 16.45 -18.26
C GLN A 108 5.89 15.25 -18.49
N GLY A 109 4.60 15.45 -18.23
CA GLY A 109 3.56 14.46 -18.47
C GLY A 109 3.38 13.40 -17.37
N LEU A 110 4.27 13.36 -16.35
CA LEU A 110 4.26 12.32 -15.33
C LEU A 110 4.52 12.88 -13.93
N TRP A 111 3.66 12.49 -13.00
CA TRP A 111 3.92 12.54 -11.58
C TRP A 111 4.11 11.15 -11.03
N LYS A 112 5.16 10.96 -10.24
CA LYS A 112 5.45 9.70 -9.56
C LYS A 112 5.63 9.96 -8.07
N VAL A 113 5.01 9.14 -7.23
CA VAL A 113 5.27 9.07 -5.80
C VAL A 113 5.74 7.67 -5.46
N GLN A 114 6.82 7.59 -4.68
CA GLN A 114 7.31 6.33 -4.12
C GLN A 114 7.21 6.39 -2.61
N LEU A 115 6.89 5.26 -1.98
CA LEU A 115 6.76 5.15 -0.54
C LEU A 115 7.23 3.79 -0.02
N TYR A 116 7.81 3.81 1.17
CA TYR A 116 8.29 2.65 1.90
C TYR A 116 7.88 2.79 3.36
N CYS A 117 7.33 1.73 3.94
CA CYS A 117 6.96 1.74 5.36
C CYS A 117 7.03 0.33 5.96
N PRO A 118 7.74 0.11 7.09
CA PRO A 118 7.63 -1.11 7.85
C PRO A 118 6.19 -1.32 8.34
N VAL A 119 5.65 -2.53 8.16
CA VAL A 119 4.25 -2.83 8.50
C VAL A 119 3.99 -2.64 10.00
N ILE A 120 4.94 -3.04 10.86
CA ILE A 120 4.84 -2.86 12.31
C ILE A 120 4.65 -1.39 12.73
N ALA A 121 5.06 -0.46 11.87
CA ALA A 121 5.11 0.96 12.15
C ALA A 121 3.86 1.72 11.61
N MET A 122 2.98 1.02 10.91
CA MET A 122 1.67 1.53 10.47
C MET A 122 0.67 1.56 11.63
N ASP A 123 -0.30 2.48 11.57
CA ASP A 123 -1.36 2.61 12.58
C ASP A 123 -2.27 1.38 12.57
N ALA A 124 -2.47 0.72 13.72
CA ALA A 124 -3.47 -0.34 13.84
C ALA A 124 -4.88 0.29 13.90
N GLU A 125 -5.72 0.02 12.91
CA GLU A 125 -7.08 0.59 12.83
C GLU A 125 -8.12 -0.37 13.40
N THR A 126 -7.99 -1.66 13.10
CA THR A 126 -8.83 -2.70 13.67
C THR A 126 -7.99 -3.94 13.98
N SER A 127 -8.23 -4.54 15.14
CA SER A 127 -7.69 -5.85 15.51
C SER A 127 -8.77 -6.67 16.21
N THR A 128 -8.94 -7.92 15.81
CA THR A 128 -9.98 -8.81 16.37
C THR A 128 -9.62 -9.38 17.73
N CYS A 129 -8.34 -9.36 18.11
CA CYS A 129 -7.90 -9.88 19.40
C CYS A 129 -6.87 -8.92 20.01
N SER A 130 -7.15 -8.41 21.21
CA SER A 130 -6.28 -7.48 21.95
C SER A 130 -4.93 -8.10 22.33
N SER A 131 -4.78 -9.42 22.22
CA SER A 131 -3.49 -10.10 22.36
C SER A 131 -3.35 -11.18 21.27
N LEU A 132 -2.46 -10.92 20.32
CA LEU A 132 -1.85 -11.96 19.51
C LEU A 132 -0.94 -12.75 20.46
N SER A 133 -1.43 -13.85 21.04
CA SER A 133 -0.63 -14.73 21.91
C SER A 133 0.36 -15.58 21.11
N ASP A 134 0.20 -15.64 19.79
CA ASP A 134 1.05 -16.39 18.88
C ASP A 134 2.24 -15.53 18.43
N GLU A 135 3.36 -15.69 19.14
CA GLU A 135 4.62 -15.01 18.82
C GLU A 135 5.13 -15.34 17.41
N SER A 136 4.88 -16.56 16.91
CA SER A 136 5.31 -16.97 15.58
C SER A 136 4.53 -16.23 14.49
N LEU A 137 3.21 -16.09 14.65
CA LEU A 137 2.42 -15.29 13.72
C LEU A 137 2.79 -13.81 13.80
N ARG A 138 2.98 -13.28 15.02
CA ARG A 138 3.41 -11.90 15.23
C ARG A 138 4.75 -11.62 14.54
N PHE A 139 5.70 -12.54 14.66
CA PHE A 139 6.97 -12.48 13.93
C PHE A 139 6.74 -12.42 12.42
N SER A 140 5.95 -13.34 11.85
CA SER A 140 5.64 -13.34 10.43
C SER A 140 5.06 -12.01 9.96
N LEU A 141 4.10 -11.44 10.67
CA LEU A 141 3.42 -10.22 10.25
C LEU A 141 4.28 -8.95 10.39
N ASN A 142 5.12 -8.87 11.41
CA ASN A 142 5.93 -7.68 11.70
C ASN A 142 7.11 -7.50 10.75
N PHE A 143 7.74 -8.59 10.30
CA PHE A 143 8.92 -8.55 9.42
C PHE A 143 8.58 -8.39 7.94
N HIS A 144 7.69 -7.43 7.66
CA HIS A 144 7.30 -7.01 6.32
C HIS A 144 7.39 -5.49 6.18
N GLN A 145 7.56 -5.04 4.95
CA GLN A 145 7.39 -3.63 4.58
C GLN A 145 6.42 -3.50 3.41
N LEU A 146 5.74 -2.36 3.38
CA LEU A 146 4.99 -1.87 2.24
C LEU A 146 5.94 -1.14 1.29
N GLU A 147 5.87 -1.48 0.01
CA GLU A 147 6.52 -0.77 -1.10
C GLU A 147 5.43 -0.28 -2.05
N GLY A 148 5.29 1.04 -2.18
CA GLY A 148 4.25 1.66 -2.98
C GLY A 148 4.81 2.57 -4.07
N VAL A 149 4.22 2.49 -5.25
CA VAL A 149 4.51 3.39 -6.38
C VAL A 149 3.17 3.88 -6.94
N ILE A 150 3.03 5.19 -7.06
CA ILE A 150 1.83 5.85 -7.62
C ILE A 150 2.29 6.72 -8.78
N GLN A 151 1.80 6.43 -9.97
CA GLN A 151 2.08 7.15 -11.21
C GLN A 151 0.79 7.75 -11.74
N LEU A 152 0.83 9.07 -11.94
CA LEU A 152 -0.27 9.85 -12.51
C LEU A 152 0.24 10.55 -13.75
N ASN A 153 -0.41 10.33 -14.89
CA ASN A 153 -0.14 11.09 -16.10
C ASN A 153 -0.86 12.42 -16.02
N HIS A 154 -0.22 13.50 -16.44
CA HIS A 154 -0.84 14.81 -16.54
C HIS A 154 -0.67 15.42 -17.93
N ARG A 155 -1.63 16.25 -18.33
CA ARG A 155 -1.58 17.00 -19.59
C ARG A 155 -2.14 18.39 -19.39
N VAL A 156 -1.44 19.38 -19.90
CA VAL A 156 -1.86 20.79 -19.89
C VAL A 156 -2.26 21.19 -21.30
N ILE A 157 -3.47 21.73 -21.47
CA ILE A 157 -3.96 22.27 -22.75
C ILE A 157 -4.39 23.72 -22.54
N VAL A 158 -3.74 24.65 -23.23
CA VAL A 158 -4.15 26.05 -23.21
C VAL A 158 -5.35 26.24 -24.13
N ARG A 159 -6.46 26.72 -23.59
CA ARG A 159 -7.65 27.14 -24.34
C ARG A 159 -7.72 28.66 -24.41
N GLU A 160 -8.69 29.16 -25.17
CA GLU A 160 -8.85 30.60 -25.36
C GLU A 160 -9.14 31.34 -24.04
N LYS A 161 -9.96 30.74 -23.16
CA LYS A 161 -10.44 31.38 -21.92
C LYS A 161 -9.85 30.79 -20.62
N TRP A 162 -9.32 29.57 -20.65
CA TRP A 162 -8.78 28.86 -19.48
C TRP A 162 -7.66 27.90 -19.88
N ILE A 163 -6.99 27.30 -18.90
CA ILE A 163 -6.06 26.19 -19.06
C ILE A 163 -6.76 24.91 -18.59
N GLU A 164 -6.71 23.84 -19.37
CA GLU A 164 -7.19 22.52 -18.95
C GLU A 164 -6.01 21.72 -18.41
N VAL A 165 -6.09 21.34 -17.14
CA VAL A 165 -5.17 20.40 -16.51
C VAL A 165 -5.90 19.07 -16.39
N MET A 166 -5.47 18.08 -17.16
CA MET A 166 -6.02 16.73 -17.11
C MET A 166 -5.04 15.82 -16.38
N VAL A 167 -5.54 15.01 -15.44
CA VAL A 167 -4.76 14.00 -14.72
C VAL A 167 -5.47 12.67 -14.80
N ASN A 168 -4.74 11.58 -15.05
CA ASN A 168 -5.27 10.22 -15.01
C ASN A 168 -4.29 9.29 -14.29
N THR A 169 -4.82 8.21 -13.72
CA THR A 169 -4.01 7.16 -13.10
C THR A 169 -3.32 6.33 -14.17
N ASP A 170 -1.99 6.29 -14.15
CA ASP A 170 -1.18 5.49 -15.07
C ASP A 170 -0.92 4.10 -14.48
N ASN A 171 -0.32 4.08 -13.29
CA ASN A 171 0.03 2.86 -12.60
C ASN A 171 0.04 3.09 -11.09
N ILE A 172 -0.67 2.26 -10.32
CA ILE A 172 -0.53 2.19 -8.88
C ILE A 172 -0.09 0.78 -8.53
N ARG A 173 1.06 0.66 -7.88
CA ARG A 173 1.61 -0.59 -7.38
C ARG A 173 1.76 -0.53 -5.87
N CYS A 174 1.31 -1.57 -5.18
CA CYS A 174 1.51 -1.71 -3.73
C CYS A 174 1.87 -3.16 -3.43
N ASP A 175 3.11 -3.40 -2.98
CA ASP A 175 3.61 -4.71 -2.61
C ASP A 175 3.91 -4.80 -1.11
N VAL A 176 3.71 -5.98 -0.54
CA VAL A 176 4.10 -6.30 0.84
C VAL A 176 5.24 -7.31 0.78
N VAL A 177 6.45 -6.84 1.09
CA VAL A 177 7.71 -7.55 0.91
C VAL A 177 8.30 -7.93 2.27
N ARG A 178 8.89 -9.12 2.35
CA ARG A 178 9.56 -9.60 3.57
C ARG A 178 10.87 -8.88 3.78
N LEU A 179 11.18 -8.58 5.05
CA LEU A 179 12.45 -7.96 5.45
C LEU A 179 13.51 -9.00 5.87
N VAL A 180 13.09 -10.24 6.16
CA VAL A 180 13.96 -11.35 6.56
C VAL A 180 13.91 -12.49 5.54
N ASN A 181 14.92 -13.35 5.58
CA ASN A 181 15.04 -14.49 4.67
C ASN A 181 14.01 -15.59 5.00
N GLU A 182 13.91 -16.57 4.09
CA GLU A 182 12.97 -17.68 4.20
C GLU A 182 13.27 -18.61 5.37
N SER A 183 14.53 -18.87 5.65
CA SER A 183 14.94 -19.76 6.75
C SER A 183 14.51 -19.18 8.10
N LEU A 184 14.82 -17.91 8.37
CA LEU A 184 14.44 -17.27 9.63
C LEU A 184 12.93 -17.16 9.77
N MET A 185 12.22 -16.90 8.66
CA MET A 185 10.76 -16.87 8.65
C MET A 185 10.13 -18.24 8.90
N ALA A 186 10.76 -19.32 8.46
CA ALA A 186 10.30 -20.69 8.70
C ALA A 186 10.63 -21.18 10.12
N GLU A 187 11.76 -20.75 10.69
CA GLU A 187 12.21 -21.14 12.03
C GLU A 187 11.45 -20.40 13.13
N ARG A 188 11.23 -19.09 12.97
CA ARG A 188 10.62 -18.23 14.01
C ARG A 188 9.20 -17.79 13.70
N GLY A 189 8.77 -17.87 12.44
CA GLY A 189 7.46 -17.38 12.00
C GLY A 189 6.40 -18.48 11.90
N ALA A 190 5.15 -18.09 11.68
CA ALA A 190 4.04 -18.99 11.33
C ALA A 190 4.06 -19.44 9.85
N GLY A 191 5.24 -19.35 9.21
CA GLY A 191 5.45 -19.71 7.81
C GLY A 191 5.54 -18.52 6.85
N VAL A 192 6.11 -18.80 5.67
CA VAL A 192 6.44 -17.81 4.64
C VAL A 192 5.23 -17.23 3.89
N SER A 193 4.06 -17.84 4.04
CA SER A 193 2.82 -17.43 3.36
C SER A 193 1.98 -16.43 4.16
N GLU A 194 2.28 -16.26 5.45
CA GLU A 194 1.53 -15.37 6.33
C GLU A 194 2.03 -13.94 6.16
N LYS A 195 1.16 -13.08 5.64
CA LYS A 195 1.44 -11.66 5.45
C LYS A 195 0.17 -10.85 5.23
N HIS A 196 0.29 -9.54 5.44
CA HIS A 196 -0.74 -8.60 5.05
C HIS A 196 -0.83 -8.46 3.53
N PHE A 197 -1.98 -8.01 3.04
CA PHE A 197 -2.22 -7.65 1.65
C PHE A 197 -2.93 -6.30 1.53
N PRO A 198 -2.75 -5.54 0.43
CA PRO A 198 -3.49 -4.30 0.21
C PRO A 198 -5.00 -4.54 0.09
N SER A 199 -5.79 -3.83 0.90
CA SER A 199 -7.25 -3.98 0.94
C SER A 199 -8.00 -2.70 0.56
N ARG A 200 -7.36 -1.53 0.68
CA ARG A 200 -7.92 -0.24 0.26
C ARG A 200 -6.80 0.73 -0.11
N ILE A 201 -7.06 1.57 -1.11
CA ILE A 201 -6.21 2.72 -1.48
C ILE A 201 -7.13 3.93 -1.60
N SER A 202 -6.74 5.06 -0.99
CA SER A 202 -7.46 6.32 -1.13
C SER A 202 -6.45 7.43 -1.42
N LEU A 203 -6.62 8.13 -2.53
CA LEU A 203 -5.76 9.23 -2.95
C LEU A 203 -6.61 10.50 -3.06
N GLN A 204 -6.14 11.58 -2.48
CA GLN A 204 -6.72 12.91 -2.59
C GLN A 204 -5.72 13.82 -3.28
N LEU A 205 -6.08 14.33 -4.45
CA LEU A 205 -5.27 15.25 -5.24
C LEU A 205 -5.93 16.63 -5.24
N THR A 206 -5.22 17.63 -4.72
CA THR A 206 -5.76 18.98 -4.51
C THR A 206 -4.78 20.06 -4.99
N PRO A 207 -5.20 21.01 -5.84
CA PRO A 207 -4.38 22.17 -6.16
C PRO A 207 -4.19 23.04 -4.91
N THR A 208 -2.96 23.48 -4.64
CA THR A 208 -2.66 24.32 -3.46
C THR A 208 -3.24 25.74 -3.60
N LEU A 209 -3.18 26.32 -4.81
CA LEU A 209 -3.74 27.63 -5.15
C LEU A 209 -5.14 27.49 -5.74
N GLN A 210 -6.10 27.21 -4.87
CA GLN A 210 -7.51 26.99 -5.22
C GLN A 210 -8.19 28.19 -5.88
N SER A 211 -7.75 29.42 -5.60
CA SER A 211 -8.30 30.66 -6.20
C SER A 211 -8.18 30.71 -7.72
N ASN A 212 -7.28 29.92 -8.32
CA ASN A 212 -7.08 29.88 -9.76
C ASN A 212 -7.93 28.79 -10.43
N VAL A 213 -8.65 27.96 -9.66
CA VAL A 213 -9.50 26.89 -10.18
C VAL A 213 -10.88 27.46 -10.50
N LEU A 214 -11.31 27.30 -11.74
CA LEU A 214 -12.62 27.74 -12.23
C LEU A 214 -13.68 26.64 -12.08
N SER A 215 -13.28 25.39 -12.32
CA SER A 215 -14.15 24.22 -12.19
C SER A 215 -13.35 22.92 -12.25
N ILE A 216 -13.92 21.85 -11.72
CA ILE A 216 -13.40 20.49 -11.80
C ILE A 216 -14.47 19.55 -12.41
N SER A 217 -14.04 18.57 -13.20
CA SER A 217 -14.91 17.52 -13.76
C SER A 217 -14.22 16.16 -13.70
N VAL A 218 -15.01 15.11 -13.44
CA VAL A 218 -14.58 13.69 -13.39
C VAL A 218 -15.35 12.89 -14.45
N ASN A 219 -14.71 11.91 -15.08
CA ASN A 219 -15.24 11.30 -16.31
C ASN A 219 -16.00 9.97 -16.15
N LYS A 220 -16.01 9.31 -14.98
CA LYS A 220 -16.96 8.28 -14.52
C LYS A 220 -16.47 7.70 -13.18
N SER A 221 -17.23 6.76 -12.62
CA SER A 221 -16.79 5.82 -11.59
C SER A 221 -17.00 4.41 -12.16
N SER A 222 -16.23 3.41 -11.75
CA SER A 222 -16.44 2.06 -12.29
C SER A 222 -17.84 1.56 -11.92
N ASP A 223 -18.69 1.34 -12.92
CA ASP A 223 -19.82 0.41 -12.74
C ASP A 223 -19.21 -0.98 -12.52
N ASN A 224 -19.75 -1.71 -11.56
CA ASN A 224 -19.37 -3.11 -11.31
C ASN A 224 -20.46 -3.98 -11.98
N PRO A 225 -20.48 -4.13 -13.33
CA PRO A 225 -21.52 -4.89 -13.98
C PRO A 225 -21.45 -6.34 -13.49
N LEU A 226 -22.60 -6.86 -13.05
CA LEU A 226 -22.77 -8.27 -12.75
C LEU A 226 -22.43 -9.07 -14.02
N ARG A 227 -21.31 -9.79 -14.01
CA ARG A 227 -20.96 -10.71 -15.09
C ARG A 227 -21.38 -12.10 -14.64
N GLU A 228 -22.54 -12.55 -15.09
CA GLU A 228 -22.92 -13.96 -15.04
C GLU A 228 -21.97 -14.74 -15.94
N ILE A 229 -21.04 -15.49 -15.34
CA ILE A 229 -20.35 -16.56 -16.04
C ILE A 229 -21.28 -17.77 -15.94
N GLY A 230 -21.56 -18.36 -17.11
CA GLY A 230 -22.63 -19.30 -17.35
C GLY A 230 -22.76 -20.42 -16.32
N THR A 231 -24.00 -20.88 -16.16
CA THR A 231 -24.40 -22.03 -15.36
C THR A 231 -23.51 -23.24 -15.65
N GLU A 232 -22.55 -23.51 -14.77
CA GLU A 232 -21.81 -24.77 -14.81
C GLU A 232 -22.70 -25.83 -14.14
N LYS A 233 -23.46 -26.57 -14.96
CA LYS A 233 -24.18 -27.77 -14.50
C LYS A 233 -23.16 -28.89 -14.30
N THR A 234 -22.56 -28.96 -13.12
CA THR A 234 -21.74 -30.13 -12.76
C THR A 234 -22.67 -31.28 -12.41
N ILE A 235 -22.79 -32.25 -13.32
CA ILE A 235 -23.42 -33.55 -13.03
C ILE A 235 -22.32 -34.45 -12.47
N GLU A 236 -22.24 -34.55 -11.15
CA GLU A 236 -21.40 -35.58 -10.51
C GLU A 236 -22.18 -36.90 -10.51
N ALA A 237 -21.80 -37.81 -11.40
CA ALA A 237 -22.24 -39.20 -11.37
C ALA A 237 -21.15 -40.05 -10.71
N GLY A 238 -21.36 -40.44 -9.46
CA GLY A 238 -20.52 -41.41 -8.76
C GLY A 238 -21.00 -42.84 -9.02
N PHE A 239 -20.08 -43.75 -9.33
CA PHE A 239 -20.32 -45.20 -9.29
C PHE A 239 -19.67 -45.76 -8.02
N ASP A 240 -20.48 -46.32 -7.12
CA ASP A 240 -19.97 -47.13 -6.02
C ASP A 240 -19.64 -48.57 -6.50
N PRO A 241 -18.62 -49.22 -5.92
CA PRO A 241 -18.22 -50.58 -6.29
C PRO A 241 -19.29 -51.63 -5.94
N PRO A 242 -19.27 -52.81 -6.57
CA PRO A 242 -20.45 -53.66 -6.66
C PRO A 242 -20.69 -54.39 -5.35
N ASN A 243 -21.71 -53.97 -4.60
CA ASN A 243 -22.64 -54.89 -3.95
C ASN A 243 -23.90 -54.18 -3.45
N THR A 244 -25.03 -54.57 -4.06
CA THR A 244 -26.42 -54.47 -3.59
C THR A 244 -27.10 -53.09 -3.62
N TYR A 245 -28.13 -53.01 -4.48
CA TYR A 245 -29.13 -51.95 -4.70
C TYR A 245 -28.69 -50.74 -5.55
N ILE A 246 -29.09 -50.78 -6.82
CA ILE A 246 -29.00 -49.69 -7.81
C ILE A 246 -29.88 -48.52 -7.33
N GLY A 247 -29.26 -47.51 -6.72
CA GLY A 247 -29.86 -46.22 -6.41
C GLY A 247 -29.09 -45.11 -7.13
N LEU A 248 -29.57 -44.67 -8.29
CA LEU A 248 -28.99 -43.56 -9.03
C LEU A 248 -29.33 -42.24 -8.30
N LYS A 249 -28.40 -41.69 -7.52
CA LYS A 249 -28.59 -40.40 -6.84
C LYS A 249 -27.99 -39.27 -7.69
N VAL A 250 -28.81 -38.67 -8.54
CA VAL A 250 -28.42 -37.46 -9.30
C VAL A 250 -28.66 -36.25 -8.40
N SER A 251 -27.59 -35.68 -7.85
CA SER A 251 -27.63 -34.34 -7.25
C SER A 251 -27.20 -33.33 -8.30
N ALA A 252 -28.15 -32.57 -8.84
CA ALA A 252 -27.86 -31.37 -9.62
C ALA A 252 -27.57 -30.22 -8.65
N GLY A 253 -26.30 -29.84 -8.52
CA GLY A 253 -25.90 -28.61 -7.82
C GLY A 253 -25.84 -27.46 -8.80
N GLU A 254 -26.77 -26.52 -8.71
CA GLU A 254 -26.67 -25.25 -9.44
C GLU A 254 -25.86 -24.28 -8.58
N THR A 255 -24.57 -24.08 -8.92
CA THR A 255 -23.75 -23.04 -8.29
C THR A 255 -23.74 -21.81 -9.18
N VAL A 256 -24.50 -20.80 -8.80
CA VAL A 256 -24.41 -19.47 -9.43
C VAL A 256 -23.15 -18.80 -8.90
N VAL A 257 -22.08 -18.80 -9.70
CA VAL A 257 -20.86 -18.03 -9.40
C VAL A 257 -21.04 -16.62 -9.97
N THR A 258 -21.53 -15.71 -9.15
CA THR A 258 -21.60 -14.28 -9.50
C THR A 258 -20.20 -13.68 -9.40
N THR A 259 -19.45 -13.63 -10.50
CA THR A 259 -18.12 -13.00 -10.54
C THR A 259 -18.23 -11.47 -10.58
N MET A 260 -18.18 -10.82 -9.41
CA MET A 260 -17.87 -9.38 -9.32
C MET A 260 -16.36 -9.17 -9.49
N LYS A 261 -15.93 -8.06 -10.13
CA LYS A 261 -14.53 -7.63 -9.99
C LYS A 261 -14.28 -7.36 -8.50
N PRO A 262 -13.25 -7.97 -7.89
CA PRO A 262 -13.04 -7.85 -6.44
C PRO A 262 -12.67 -6.43 -6.05
N TRP A 263 -12.13 -5.63 -6.97
CA TRP A 263 -11.80 -4.23 -6.74
C TRP A 263 -12.84 -3.31 -7.37
N LYS A 264 -13.39 -2.40 -6.56
CA LYS A 264 -14.25 -1.30 -7.00
C LYS A 264 -13.44 0.00 -7.01
N PHE A 265 -13.63 0.82 -8.04
CA PHE A 265 -13.01 2.13 -8.15
C PHE A 265 -14.05 3.24 -8.14
N GLU A 266 -13.86 4.23 -7.27
CA GLU A 266 -14.74 5.39 -7.15
C GLU A 266 -13.96 6.69 -7.21
N GLN A 267 -14.53 7.66 -7.91
CA GLN A 267 -14.04 9.04 -7.96
C GLN A 267 -15.09 9.95 -7.31
N SER A 268 -14.63 10.89 -6.48
CA SER A 268 -15.50 11.92 -5.94
C SER A 268 -14.80 13.28 -5.89
N VAL A 269 -15.57 14.35 -6.02
CA VAL A 269 -15.06 15.72 -5.94
C VAL A 269 -15.36 16.27 -4.56
N ASN A 270 -14.37 16.95 -3.96
CA ASN A 270 -14.54 17.69 -2.71
C ASN A 270 -13.87 19.06 -2.84
N GLY A 271 -14.69 20.11 -3.04
CA GLY A 271 -14.19 21.44 -3.40
C GLY A 271 -13.39 21.38 -4.71
N ASP A 272 -12.18 21.92 -4.70
CA ASP A 272 -11.25 21.86 -5.85
C ASP A 272 -10.38 20.59 -5.89
N GLY A 273 -10.55 19.69 -4.91
CA GLY A 273 -9.85 18.42 -4.84
C GLY A 273 -10.65 17.27 -5.43
N VAL A 274 -9.93 16.22 -5.86
CA VAL A 274 -10.52 14.94 -6.26
C VAL A 274 -10.05 13.85 -5.31
N ASN A 275 -10.96 12.93 -4.97
CA ASN A 275 -10.67 11.69 -4.27
C ASN A 275 -10.80 10.52 -5.24
N LEU A 276 -9.81 9.64 -5.22
CA LEU A 276 -9.74 8.41 -5.98
C LEU A 276 -9.65 7.26 -4.98
N ASN A 277 -10.60 6.33 -5.00
CA ASN A 277 -10.67 5.25 -4.03
C ASN A 277 -10.73 3.89 -4.72
N TRP A 278 -9.90 2.96 -4.27
CA TRP A 278 -9.92 1.55 -4.65
C TRP A 278 -10.29 0.72 -3.43
N PHE A 279 -11.34 -0.09 -3.55
CA PHE A 279 -11.87 -0.92 -2.47
C PHE A 279 -11.84 -2.39 -2.86
N LEU A 280 -11.26 -3.23 -2.00
CA LEU A 280 -11.37 -4.67 -2.15
C LEU A 280 -12.66 -5.16 -1.49
N HIS A 281 -13.47 -5.90 -2.22
CA HIS A 281 -14.67 -6.57 -1.73
C HIS A 281 -14.44 -8.07 -1.57
N ASP A 282 -15.08 -8.65 -0.55
CA ASP A 282 -15.14 -10.09 -0.36
C ASP A 282 -16.15 -10.70 -1.32
N SER A 283 -15.71 -11.69 -2.10
CA SER A 283 -16.55 -12.33 -3.13
C SER A 283 -17.72 -13.11 -2.54
N GLY A 284 -17.65 -13.50 -1.26
CA GLY A 284 -18.70 -14.26 -0.60
C GLY A 284 -19.89 -13.42 -0.13
N ASN A 285 -19.65 -12.16 0.30
CA ASN A 285 -20.69 -11.33 0.93
C ASN A 285 -20.82 -9.91 0.32
N GLY A 286 -19.95 -9.53 -0.62
CA GLY A 286 -19.93 -8.21 -1.28
C GLY A 286 -19.50 -7.05 -0.38
N ARG A 287 -19.15 -7.29 0.90
CA ARG A 287 -18.68 -6.27 1.83
C ARG A 287 -17.21 -5.93 1.58
N GLU A 288 -16.82 -4.71 1.93
CA GLU A 288 -15.42 -4.29 1.87
C GLU A 288 -14.57 -5.16 2.81
N VAL A 289 -13.44 -5.66 2.33
CA VAL A 289 -12.51 -6.52 3.09
C VAL A 289 -12.00 -5.82 4.35
N PHE A 290 -11.75 -4.51 4.25
CA PHE A 290 -11.42 -3.65 5.39
C PHE A 290 -12.42 -3.75 6.56
N SER A 291 -13.72 -3.88 6.27
CA SER A 291 -14.79 -3.87 7.28
C SER A 291 -15.32 -5.27 7.63
N SER A 292 -14.82 -6.31 6.97
CA SER A 292 -15.35 -7.67 7.11
C SER A 292 -14.38 -8.59 7.84
N LYS A 293 -14.96 -9.61 8.48
CA LYS A 293 -14.23 -10.63 9.23
C LYS A 293 -14.49 -11.99 8.59
N PRO A 294 -13.45 -12.79 8.32
CA PRO A 294 -13.66 -14.18 7.93
C PRO A 294 -14.29 -14.94 9.10
N SER A 295 -15.28 -15.78 8.84
CA SER A 295 -15.84 -16.64 9.89
C SER A 295 -14.84 -17.76 10.23
N VAL A 296 -14.72 -18.13 11.50
CA VAL A 296 -13.77 -19.18 11.94
C VAL A 296 -14.02 -20.51 11.22
N PHE A 297 -15.30 -20.83 10.96
CA PHE A 297 -15.69 -22.01 10.18
C PHE A 297 -15.25 -21.95 8.71
N SER A 298 -15.14 -20.76 8.11
CA SER A 298 -14.61 -20.62 6.75
C SER A 298 -13.12 -20.94 6.68
N LEU A 299 -12.35 -20.70 7.75
CA LEU A 299 -10.89 -20.93 7.78
C LEU A 299 -10.49 -22.42 7.69
N ILE A 300 -11.42 -23.33 7.97
CA ILE A 300 -11.23 -24.78 7.87
C ILE A 300 -11.27 -25.23 6.39
N GLN A 301 -11.87 -24.42 5.50
CA GLN A 301 -11.91 -24.71 4.08
C GLN A 301 -10.74 -24.01 3.35
N PRO A 302 -9.84 -24.75 2.69
CA PRO A 302 -8.73 -24.14 1.96
C PRO A 302 -9.18 -23.11 0.92
N LYS A 303 -10.37 -23.28 0.31
CA LYS A 303 -10.94 -22.31 -0.64
C LYS A 303 -11.21 -20.92 -0.03
N ALA A 304 -11.36 -20.81 1.29
CA ALA A 304 -11.58 -19.54 1.98
C ALA A 304 -10.27 -18.79 2.34
N TRP A 305 -9.10 -19.41 2.13
CA TRP A 305 -7.82 -18.75 2.38
C TRP A 305 -7.58 -17.62 1.39
N PHE A 306 -6.93 -16.53 1.82
CA PHE A 306 -6.71 -15.35 0.97
C PHE A 306 -6.08 -15.72 -0.38
N LYS A 307 -5.03 -16.56 -0.37
CA LYS A 307 -4.37 -17.01 -1.59
C LYS A 307 -5.37 -17.60 -2.57
N ASN A 308 -6.24 -18.50 -2.10
CA ASN A 308 -7.21 -19.20 -2.95
C ASN A 308 -8.42 -18.34 -3.33
N ARG A 309 -8.81 -17.37 -2.49
CA ARG A 309 -9.87 -16.41 -2.79
C ARG A 309 -9.49 -15.41 -3.86
N TYR A 310 -8.21 -15.01 -3.92
CA TYR A 310 -7.75 -13.89 -4.76
C TYR A 310 -6.65 -14.22 -5.78
N SER A 311 -6.20 -15.48 -5.91
CA SER A 311 -5.32 -15.91 -7.00
C SER A 311 -6.12 -16.37 -8.23
N SER A 312 -6.47 -15.45 -9.13
CA SER A 312 -6.96 -15.83 -10.47
C SER A 312 -6.43 -14.88 -11.55
N VAL A 313 -6.51 -15.30 -12.81
CA VAL A 313 -5.85 -14.69 -13.98
C VAL A 313 -6.32 -13.25 -14.28
N ASN A 314 -7.52 -12.86 -13.83
CA ASN A 314 -8.15 -11.57 -14.14
C ASN A 314 -8.16 -10.60 -12.94
N ARG A 315 -7.15 -10.64 -12.07
CA ARG A 315 -7.13 -9.84 -10.84
C ARG A 315 -5.88 -8.96 -10.78
N PRO A 316 -5.97 -7.76 -10.18
CA PRO A 316 -4.82 -6.86 -10.00
C PRO A 316 -3.78 -7.40 -9.02
N PHE A 317 -4.01 -8.55 -8.38
CA PHE A 317 -3.04 -9.15 -7.46
C PHE A 317 -1.87 -9.79 -8.22
N THR A 318 -0.65 -9.48 -7.79
CA THR A 318 0.56 -10.15 -8.27
C THR A 318 0.66 -11.56 -7.68
N LYS A 319 1.51 -12.42 -8.26
CA LYS A 319 1.84 -13.74 -7.68
C LYS A 319 2.38 -13.64 -6.25
N GLN A 320 2.95 -12.49 -5.91
CA GLN A 320 3.47 -12.18 -4.59
C GLN A 320 2.40 -11.55 -3.69
N GLY A 321 1.15 -11.33 -4.11
CA GLY A 321 0.08 -10.81 -3.24
C GLY A 321 0.10 -9.29 -3.01
N GLY A 322 0.90 -8.54 -3.78
CA GLY A 322 0.69 -7.10 -3.93
C GLY A 322 -0.34 -6.79 -5.02
N VAL A 323 -0.63 -5.51 -5.28
CA VAL A 323 -1.62 -5.08 -6.26
C VAL A 323 -1.02 -4.14 -7.31
N ILE A 324 -1.53 -4.22 -8.54
CA ILE A 324 -1.22 -3.32 -9.64
C ILE A 324 -2.54 -2.84 -10.27
N PHE A 325 -2.78 -1.53 -10.25
CA PHE A 325 -3.86 -0.88 -10.99
C PHE A 325 -3.25 -0.12 -12.16
N ALA A 326 -3.57 -0.54 -13.38
CA ALA A 326 -3.08 0.09 -14.61
C ALA A 326 -4.14 1.01 -15.23
N GLY A 327 -3.68 2.00 -15.99
CA GLY A 327 -4.51 3.06 -16.56
C GLY A 327 -5.49 2.60 -17.65
N ASP A 328 -5.28 1.43 -18.24
CA ASP A 328 -6.24 0.80 -19.16
C ASP A 328 -7.53 0.34 -18.46
N GLU A 329 -7.42 -0.10 -17.21
CA GLU A 329 -8.57 -0.54 -16.40
C GLU A 329 -9.12 0.53 -15.45
N TYR A 330 -8.28 1.48 -15.01
CA TYR A 330 -8.60 2.44 -13.95
C TYR A 330 -8.21 3.91 -14.27
N GLY A 331 -7.77 4.20 -15.50
CA GLY A 331 -7.18 5.49 -15.90
C GLY A 331 -8.18 6.55 -16.37
N GLU A 332 -9.32 6.68 -15.70
CA GLU A 332 -10.27 7.75 -16.01
C GLU A 332 -9.69 9.12 -15.63
N SER A 333 -9.94 10.11 -16.49
CA SER A 333 -9.33 11.44 -16.37
C SER A 333 -10.15 12.39 -15.50
N VAL A 334 -9.44 13.09 -14.61
CA VAL A 334 -9.92 14.26 -13.88
C VAL A 334 -9.44 15.50 -14.64
N CYS A 335 -10.31 16.48 -14.82
CA CYS A 335 -9.99 17.72 -15.52
C CYS A 335 -10.30 18.93 -14.65
N TRP A 336 -9.30 19.79 -14.46
CA TRP A 336 -9.43 21.10 -13.85
C TRP A 336 -9.36 22.18 -14.93
N LYS A 337 -10.28 23.14 -14.87
CA LYS A 337 -10.17 24.40 -15.61
C LYS A 337 -9.51 25.42 -14.69
N VAL A 338 -8.37 25.95 -15.11
CA VAL A 338 -7.57 26.91 -14.36
C VAL A 338 -7.59 28.26 -15.10
N ASP A 339 -7.60 29.37 -14.35
CA ASP A 339 -7.55 30.71 -14.90
C ASP A 339 -6.33 30.88 -15.82
N LYS A 340 -6.56 31.47 -17.00
CA LYS A 340 -5.54 31.76 -18.00
C LYS A 340 -4.42 32.68 -17.49
N ARG A 341 -4.67 33.48 -16.45
CA ARG A 341 -3.66 34.31 -15.77
C ARG A 341 -2.56 33.49 -15.08
N ALA A 342 -2.74 32.17 -14.96
CA ALA A 342 -1.75 31.26 -14.41
C ALA A 342 -0.76 30.70 -15.45
N ILE A 343 -0.87 31.07 -16.74
CA ILE A 343 0.09 30.67 -17.78
C ILE A 343 1.52 31.08 -17.38
N GLY A 344 2.49 30.20 -17.63
CA GLY A 344 3.91 30.38 -17.32
C GLY A 344 4.26 30.20 -15.85
N LYS A 345 3.28 29.89 -14.98
CA LYS A 345 3.51 29.64 -13.56
C LYS A 345 3.66 28.16 -13.28
N THR A 346 4.48 27.83 -12.29
CA THR A 346 4.49 26.49 -11.69
C THR A 346 3.42 26.45 -10.60
N MET A 347 2.51 25.50 -10.70
CA MET A 347 1.45 25.26 -9.74
C MET A 347 1.78 24.01 -8.92
N GLU A 348 1.63 24.11 -7.61
CA GLU A 348 1.80 23.01 -6.68
C GLU A 348 0.48 22.26 -6.45
N TRP A 349 0.59 20.95 -6.38
CA TRP A 349 -0.51 20.02 -6.16
C TRP A 349 -0.18 19.14 -4.96
N GLU A 350 -1.07 19.12 -3.99
CA GLU A 350 -0.95 18.25 -2.84
C GLU A 350 -1.58 16.88 -3.18
N LEU A 351 -0.77 15.83 -3.07
CA LEU A 351 -1.25 14.45 -3.06
C LEU A 351 -1.20 13.91 -1.63
N LYS A 352 -2.36 13.74 -1.02
CA LYS A 352 -2.54 12.98 0.22
C LYS A 352 -2.98 11.57 -0.13
N GLY A 353 -2.42 10.58 0.54
CA GLY A 353 -2.83 9.20 0.32
C GLY A 353 -2.94 8.41 1.60
N ARG A 354 -3.84 7.42 1.57
CA ARG A 354 -4.05 6.44 2.62
C ARG A 354 -4.01 5.04 2.01
N LEU A 355 -3.27 4.15 2.65
CA LEU A 355 -3.12 2.76 2.23
C LEU A 355 -3.46 1.84 3.39
N TRP A 356 -4.31 0.85 3.14
CA TRP A 356 -4.69 -0.14 4.13
C TRP A 356 -4.15 -1.51 3.78
N LEU A 357 -3.54 -2.15 4.77
CA LEU A 357 -3.05 -3.51 4.71
C LEU A 357 -3.85 -4.36 5.68
N THR A 358 -4.56 -5.36 5.15
CA THR A 358 -5.33 -6.29 5.96
C THR A 358 -4.62 -7.63 6.01
N TYR A 359 -4.56 -8.23 7.19
CA TYR A 359 -4.19 -9.63 7.37
C TYR A 359 -5.45 -10.45 7.59
N TRP A 360 -5.63 -11.44 6.72
CA TRP A 360 -6.52 -12.57 6.94
C TRP A 360 -5.68 -13.85 6.93
N PRO A 361 -6.05 -14.85 7.76
CA PRO A 361 -5.30 -16.08 7.86
C PRO A 361 -5.17 -16.77 6.50
N ASN A 362 -3.96 -17.19 6.17
CA ASN A 362 -3.69 -17.91 4.93
C ASN A 362 -3.64 -19.41 5.21
N LYS A 363 -2.48 -19.99 5.52
CA LYS A 363 -2.36 -21.40 5.90
C LYS A 363 -2.45 -21.61 7.40
N HIS A 364 -2.05 -20.60 8.18
CA HIS A 364 -2.04 -20.67 9.62
C HIS A 364 -3.45 -20.56 10.19
N ILE A 365 -3.87 -21.54 10.99
CA ILE A 365 -5.23 -21.57 11.55
C ILE A 365 -5.27 -20.65 12.77
N THR A 366 -5.83 -19.46 12.59
CA THR A 366 -6.00 -18.47 13.67
C THR A 366 -7.25 -17.63 13.46
N PRO A 367 -7.98 -17.21 14.51
CA PRO A 367 -9.05 -16.23 14.39
C PRO A 367 -8.54 -14.78 14.25
N TYR A 368 -7.22 -14.59 14.30
CA TYR A 368 -6.61 -13.27 14.24
C TYR A 368 -6.80 -12.63 12.87
N ALA A 369 -7.27 -11.39 12.88
CA ALA A 369 -7.32 -10.49 11.74
C ALA A 369 -6.94 -9.09 12.20
N GLU A 370 -6.17 -8.40 11.37
CA GLU A 370 -5.71 -7.04 11.64
C GLU A 370 -5.82 -6.21 10.38
N THR A 371 -6.17 -4.93 10.52
CA THR A 371 -5.94 -3.96 9.47
C THR A 371 -5.11 -2.81 9.98
N ARG A 372 -4.04 -2.52 9.23
CA ARG A 372 -3.13 -1.41 9.47
C ARG A 372 -3.27 -0.37 8.38
N ARG A 373 -3.08 0.90 8.76
CA ARG A 373 -3.22 2.05 7.88
C ARG A 373 -1.95 2.89 7.86
N LEU A 374 -1.60 3.32 6.66
CA LEU A 374 -0.56 4.30 6.41
C LEU A 374 -1.18 5.56 5.83
N GLU A 375 -0.71 6.73 6.25
CA GLU A 375 -1.02 8.02 5.62
C GLU A 375 0.26 8.70 5.14
N PHE A 376 0.23 9.28 3.94
CA PHE A 376 1.33 10.06 3.37
C PHE A 376 0.85 11.34 2.72
N ARG A 377 1.76 12.30 2.53
CA ARG A 377 1.50 13.57 1.87
C ARG A 377 2.72 14.02 1.09
N GLU A 378 2.55 14.24 -0.20
CA GLU A 378 3.59 14.77 -1.08
C GLU A 378 3.09 15.96 -1.89
N VAL A 379 4.02 16.82 -2.29
CA VAL A 379 3.74 17.97 -3.17
C VAL A 379 4.30 17.65 -4.56
N LEU A 380 3.45 17.84 -5.57
CA LEU A 380 3.72 17.64 -6.98
C LEU A 380 3.75 19.00 -7.68
N HIS A 381 4.62 19.15 -8.67
CA HIS A 381 4.78 20.42 -9.38
C HIS A 381 4.31 20.27 -10.83
N LEU A 382 3.55 21.25 -11.32
CA LEU A 382 3.09 21.34 -12.70
C LEU A 382 3.48 22.67 -13.30
N ASN A 383 4.17 22.67 -14.44
CA ASN A 383 4.34 23.90 -15.20
C ASN A 383 3.11 24.12 -16.10
N LEU A 384 2.47 25.29 -15.97
CA LEU A 384 1.30 25.68 -16.75
C LEU A 384 1.73 26.40 -18.03
N ALA A 385 2.15 25.61 -19.03
CA ALA A 385 2.58 26.02 -20.38
C ALA A 385 3.93 26.78 -20.47
#